data_AF-A0A1P8X6Y8-F1
#
_entry.id   AF-A0A1P8X6Y8-F1
#
_cell.length_a   1.000
_cell.length_b   1.000
_cell.length_c   1.000
_cell.angle_alpha   90.00
_cell.angle_beta   90.00
_cell.angle_gamma   90.00
#
_symmetry.space_group_name_H-M   'P 1'
#
loop_
_entity.id
_entity.type
_entity.pdbx_description
1 polymer ?
#
loop_
_entity_poly.entity_id
_entity_poly.type
_entity_poly.pdbx_seq_one_letter_code
_entity_poly.pdbx_strand_id
1 'polypeptide(L)'
;MSTNNEILTALDSIEVALRTVARLPLEQMRPVDQRALLLRVEEAGKQLAAFDRKVLRTLVTGPKPVQFGDSSWADVLARRLRISVGEAQRRITEALHEEPRSA
;
A
#
# COMPACT_ATOMS: atom_id res chain seq x y z
N MET A 1 2.41 10.77 21.56
CA MET A 1 3.23 10.03 20.58
C MET A 1 3.30 10.87 19.31
N SER A 2 4.34 10.74 18.48
CA SER A 2 4.36 11.42 17.17
C SER A 2 3.44 10.69 16.19
N THR A 3 2.76 11.39 15.30
CA THR A 3 1.88 10.83 14.25
C THR A 3 2.56 9.73 13.43
N ASN A 4 3.88 9.84 13.20
CA ASN A 4 4.64 8.79 12.51
C ASN A 4 4.63 7.47 13.30
N ASN A 5 4.78 7.55 14.62
CA ASN A 5 4.79 6.37 15.48
C ASN A 5 3.42 5.69 15.53
N GLU A 6 2.33 6.47 15.47
CA GLU A 6 0.95 5.94 15.40
C GLU A 6 0.70 5.20 14.08
N ILE A 7 1.13 5.76 12.95
CA ILE A 7 1.02 5.12 11.63
C ILE A 7 1.81 3.80 11.60
N LEU A 8 3.05 3.80 12.07
CA LEU A 8 3.88 2.60 12.10
C LEU A 8 3.29 1.52 13.02
N THR A 9 2.79 1.90 14.21
CA THR A 9 2.12 0.96 15.13
C THR A 9 0.87 0.32 14.49
N ALA A 10 0.12 1.10 13.71
CA ALA A 10 -1.04 0.59 12.98
C ALA A 10 -0.63 -0.39 11.86
N LEU A 11 0.46 -0.10 11.14
CA LEU A 11 1.01 -1.01 10.12
C LEU A 11 1.53 -2.32 10.75
N ASP A 12 2.24 -2.24 11.88
CA ASP A 12 2.69 -3.42 12.63
C ASP A 12 1.51 -4.33 13.01
N SER A 13 0.39 -3.72 13.40
CA SER A 13 -0.84 -4.45 13.75
C SER A 13 -1.43 -5.19 12.54
N ILE A 14 -1.37 -4.59 11.34
CA ILE A 14 -1.78 -5.24 10.09
C ILE A 14 -0.86 -6.43 9.79
N GLU A 15 0.46 -6.27 9.92
CA GLU A 15 1.42 -7.37 9.69
C GLU A 15 1.21 -8.53 10.67
N VAL A 16 0.94 -8.25 11.93
CA VAL A 16 0.58 -9.26 12.93
C VAL A 16 -0.73 -9.97 12.56
N ALA A 17 -1.75 -9.23 12.14
CA ALA A 17 -3.03 -9.78 11.73
C ALA A 17 -2.89 -10.68 10.49
N LEU A 18 -2.17 -10.24 9.46
CA LEU A 18 -1.91 -11.03 8.25
C LEU A 18 -1.16 -12.32 8.58
N ARG A 19 -0.10 -12.23 9.39
CA ARG A 19 0.59 -13.42 9.90
C ARG A 19 -0.33 -14.32 10.72
N THR A 20 -1.35 -13.78 11.39
CA THR A 20 -2.34 -14.56 12.15
C THR A 20 -3.28 -15.32 11.24
N VAL A 21 -3.84 -14.67 10.24
CA VAL A 21 -4.78 -15.32 9.32
C VAL A 21 -4.07 -16.39 8.49
N ALA A 22 -2.82 -16.16 8.07
CA ALA A 22 -2.05 -17.11 7.26
C ALA A 22 -1.73 -18.45 7.96
N ARG A 23 -1.83 -18.55 9.29
CA ARG A 23 -1.60 -19.80 10.06
C ARG A 23 -2.87 -20.59 10.32
N LEU A 24 -4.05 -20.04 10.02
CA LEU A 24 -5.32 -20.69 10.32
C LEU A 24 -5.64 -21.74 9.24
N PRO A 25 -6.19 -22.91 9.61
CA PRO A 25 -6.49 -23.99 8.67
C PRO A 25 -7.72 -23.65 7.81
N LEU A 26 -7.49 -23.12 6.61
CA LEU A 26 -8.55 -22.71 5.68
C LEU A 26 -9.34 -23.90 5.12
N GLU A 27 -8.73 -25.09 5.09
CA GLU A 27 -9.31 -26.35 4.63
C GLU A 27 -10.46 -26.85 5.53
N GLN A 28 -10.52 -26.38 6.78
CA GLN A 28 -11.61 -26.69 7.72
C GLN A 28 -12.84 -25.80 7.52
N MET A 29 -12.73 -24.76 6.69
CA MET A 29 -13.84 -23.85 6.41
C MET A 29 -14.76 -24.41 5.34
N ARG A 30 -16.07 -24.13 5.45
CA ARG A 30 -17.00 -24.45 4.38
C ARG A 30 -16.69 -23.57 3.15
N PRO A 31 -16.95 -24.04 1.92
CA PRO A 31 -16.68 -23.26 0.70
C PRO A 31 -17.34 -21.87 0.68
N VAL A 32 -18.53 -21.74 1.28
CA VAL A 32 -19.21 -20.43 1.41
C VAL A 32 -18.43 -19.45 2.29
N ASP A 33 -17.85 -19.94 3.39
CA ASP A 33 -17.06 -19.13 4.32
C ASP A 33 -15.71 -18.75 3.69
N GLN A 34 -15.11 -19.64 2.89
CA GLN A 34 -13.88 -19.36 2.13
C GLN A 34 -14.08 -18.23 1.11
N ARG A 35 -15.22 -18.23 0.39
CA ARG A 35 -15.57 -17.14 -0.54
C ARG A 35 -15.79 -15.82 0.19
N ALA A 36 -16.49 -15.85 1.33
CA ALA A 36 -16.68 -14.66 2.16
C ALA A 36 -15.34 -14.11 2.68
N LEU A 37 -14.41 -15.00 3.06
CA LEU A 37 -13.05 -14.61 3.46
C LEU A 37 -12.29 -13.93 2.31
N LEU A 38 -12.36 -14.47 1.09
CA LEU A 38 -11.70 -13.88 -0.08
C LEU A 38 -12.16 -12.44 -0.32
N LEU A 39 -13.46 -12.17 -0.24
CA LEU A 39 -14.01 -10.81 -0.38
C LEU A 39 -13.47 -9.84 0.67
N ARG A 40 -13.27 -10.31 1.92
CA ARG A 40 -12.70 -9.48 2.99
C ARG A 40 -11.21 -9.19 2.76
N VAL A 41 -10.46 -10.18 2.25
CA VAL A 41 -9.04 -10.00 1.89
C VAL A 41 -8.90 -9.01 0.73
N GLU A 42 -9.74 -9.11 -0.29
CA GLU A 42 -9.77 -8.15 -1.41
C GLU A 42 -10.08 -6.73 -0.94
N GLU A 43 -11.06 -6.57 -0.05
CA GLU A 43 -11.41 -5.26 0.49
C GLU A 43 -10.27 -4.65 1.32
N ALA A 44 -9.62 -5.45 2.17
CA ALA A 44 -8.42 -5.02 2.89
C ALA A 44 -7.28 -4.63 1.93
N GLY A 45 -7.11 -5.38 0.84
CA GLY A 45 -6.14 -5.06 -0.22
C GLY A 45 -6.43 -3.72 -0.90
N LYS A 46 -7.70 -3.41 -1.19
CA LYS A 46 -8.09 -2.11 -1.75
C LYS A 46 -7.81 -0.95 -0.80
N GLN A 47 -8.10 -1.13 0.49
CA GLN A 47 -7.80 -0.13 1.51
C GLN A 47 -6.29 0.13 1.63
N LEU A 48 -5.48 -0.94 1.63
CA LEU A 48 -4.03 -0.81 1.67
C LEU A 48 -3.49 -0.12 0.41
N ALA A 49 -4.02 -0.45 -0.77
CA ALA A 49 -3.64 0.21 -2.02
C ALA A 49 -4.03 1.70 -2.04
N ALA A 50 -5.19 2.06 -1.47
CA ALA A 50 -5.58 3.47 -1.32
C ALA A 50 -4.65 4.23 -0.37
N PHE A 51 -4.23 3.58 0.72
CA PHE A 51 -3.25 4.15 1.63
C PHE A 51 -1.88 4.33 0.96
N ASP A 52 -1.38 3.34 0.20
CA ASP A 52 -0.14 3.44 -0.58
C ASP A 52 -0.18 4.63 -1.55
N ARG A 53 -1.27 4.79 -2.31
CA ARG A 53 -1.46 5.96 -3.20
C ARG A 53 -1.44 7.28 -2.44
N LYS A 54 -2.04 7.35 -1.24
CA LYS A 54 -1.99 8.56 -0.40
C LYS A 54 -0.57 8.87 0.07
N VAL A 55 0.20 7.86 0.47
CA VAL A 55 1.61 8.01 0.86
C VAL A 55 2.43 8.48 -0.34
N LEU A 56 2.29 7.84 -1.50
CA LEU A 56 2.96 8.21 -2.73
C LEU A 56 2.64 9.65 -3.13
N ARG A 57 1.36 10.04 -3.14
CA ARG A 57 0.95 11.43 -3.44
C ARG A 57 1.64 12.41 -2.50
N THR A 58 1.55 12.19 -1.20
CA THR A 58 2.17 13.05 -0.18
C THR A 58 3.68 13.19 -0.38
N LEU A 59 4.35 12.09 -0.73
CA LEU A 59 5.78 12.06 -1.03
C LEU A 59 6.11 12.88 -2.27
N VAL A 60 5.44 12.63 -3.40
CA VAL A 60 5.79 13.24 -4.69
C VAL A 60 5.41 14.71 -4.80
N THR A 61 4.39 15.17 -4.05
CA THR A 61 3.98 16.59 -3.99
C THR A 61 4.78 17.41 -2.98
N GLY A 62 5.58 16.75 -2.13
CA GLY A 62 6.33 17.40 -1.08
C GLY A 62 7.76 17.75 -1.50
N PRO A 63 8.79 17.12 -0.90
CA PRO A 63 10.19 17.46 -1.15
C PRO A 63 10.65 17.15 -2.58
N LYS A 64 11.73 17.80 -3.04
CA LYS A 64 12.29 17.55 -4.37
C LYS A 64 13.08 16.21 -4.36
N PRO A 65 12.99 15.38 -5.42
CA PRO A 65 13.65 14.07 -5.48
C PRO A 65 15.18 14.15 -5.33
N VAL A 66 15.79 15.29 -5.67
CA VAL A 66 17.24 15.53 -5.50
C VAL A 66 17.71 15.37 -4.04
N GLN A 67 16.83 15.62 -3.08
CA GLN A 67 17.11 15.41 -1.66
C GLN A 67 17.27 13.92 -1.30
N PHE A 68 16.85 13.03 -2.19
CA PHE A 68 16.90 11.57 -2.04
C PHE A 68 17.88 10.91 -3.02
N GLY A 69 18.69 11.71 -3.72
CA GLY A 69 19.80 11.24 -4.55
C GLY A 69 19.49 11.02 -6.04
N ASP A 70 18.35 11.51 -6.54
CA ASP A 70 17.97 11.39 -7.97
C ASP A 70 17.34 12.64 -8.57
N SER A 71 17.35 12.69 -9.90
CA SER A 71 16.64 13.69 -10.70
C SER A 71 15.11 13.52 -10.70
N SER A 72 14.58 12.31 -10.47
CA SER A 72 13.14 12.05 -10.55
C SER A 72 12.63 11.14 -9.43
N TRP A 73 11.37 11.33 -9.03
CA TRP A 73 10.71 10.44 -8.05
C TRP A 73 10.58 9.00 -8.54
N ALA A 74 10.47 8.78 -9.86
CA ALA A 74 10.43 7.44 -10.42
C ALA A 74 11.75 6.68 -10.19
N ASP A 75 12.90 7.36 -10.33
CA ASP A 75 14.22 6.76 -10.07
C ASP A 75 14.41 6.44 -8.58
N VAL A 76 13.99 7.36 -7.70
CA VAL A 76 14.04 7.15 -6.25
C VAL A 76 13.24 5.90 -5.87
N LEU A 77 11.99 5.81 -6.33
CA LEU A 77 11.10 4.69 -6.01
C LEU A 77 11.57 3.39 -6.65
N ALA A 78 12.04 3.40 -7.89
CA ALA A 78 12.58 2.23 -8.57
C ALA A 78 13.73 1.62 -7.76
N ARG A 79 14.66 2.45 -7.27
CA ARG A 79 15.76 1.97 -6.42
C ARG A 79 15.28 1.46 -5.07
N ARG A 80 14.45 2.23 -4.38
CA ARG A 80 14.04 1.94 -2.99
C ARG A 80 13.11 0.72 -2.90
N LEU A 81 12.17 0.60 -3.83
CA LEU A 81 11.19 -0.48 -3.89
C LEU A 81 11.65 -1.66 -4.74
N ARG A 82 12.81 -1.55 -5.42
CA ARG A 82 13.37 -2.56 -6.33
C ARG A 82 12.39 -2.96 -7.44
N ILE A 83 11.77 -1.95 -8.05
CA ILE A 83 10.84 -2.06 -9.18
C ILE A 83 11.43 -1.39 -10.43
N SER A 84 10.84 -1.63 -11.60
CA SER A 84 11.25 -0.89 -12.80
C SER A 84 10.84 0.59 -12.71
N VAL A 85 11.58 1.46 -13.41
CA VAL A 85 11.23 2.88 -13.51
C VAL A 85 9.84 3.07 -14.12
N GLY A 86 9.45 2.26 -15.10
CA GLY A 86 8.11 2.28 -15.70
C GLY A 86 7.00 1.93 -14.71
N GLU A 87 7.23 0.94 -13.84
CA GLU A 87 6.27 0.61 -12.77
C GLU A 87 6.19 1.72 -11.72
N ALA A 88 7.33 2.34 -11.37
CA ALA A 88 7.34 3.50 -10.48
C ALA A 88 6.56 4.69 -11.09
N GLN A 89 6.76 4.99 -12.38
CA GLN A 89 6.00 6.02 -13.10
C GLN A 89 4.51 5.72 -13.11
N ARG A 90 4.11 4.46 -13.37
CA ARG A 90 2.70 4.04 -13.32
C ARG A 90 2.09 4.33 -11.96
N ARG A 91 2.74 3.91 -10.87
CA ARG A 91 2.25 4.15 -9.50
C ARG A 91 2.15 5.64 -9.16
N ILE A 92 3.11 6.45 -9.60
CA ILE A 92 3.07 7.91 -9.42
C ILE A 92 1.87 8.50 -10.17
N THR A 93 1.68 8.14 -11.44
CA THR A 93 0.55 8.59 -12.26
C THR A 93 -0.78 8.21 -11.60
N GLU A 94 -0.94 6.96 -11.18
CA GLU A 94 -2.14 6.48 -10.47
C GLU A 94 -2.38 7.22 -9.15
N ALA A 95 -1.32 7.49 -8.39
CA ALA A 95 -1.42 8.24 -7.14
C ALA A 95 -1.81 9.70 -7.35
N LEU A 96 -1.44 10.32 -8.48
CA LEU A 96 -1.74 11.72 -8.80
C LEU A 96 -3.09 11.92 -9.51
N HIS A 97 -3.55 10.94 -10.29
CA HIS A 97 -4.76 11.02 -11.11
C HIS A 97 -5.99 10.37 -10.46
N GLU A 98 -5.96 10.09 -9.15
CA GLU A 98 -7.16 9.61 -8.47
C GLU A 98 -8.21 10.73 -8.46
N GLU A 99 -9.11 10.67 -9.45
CA GLU A 99 -10.39 11.38 -9.40
C GLU A 99 -11.11 10.96 -8.11
N PRO A 100 -11.78 11.89 -7.42
CA PRO A 100 -12.59 11.55 -6.27
C PRO A 100 -13.72 10.64 -6.77
N ARG A 101 -13.55 9.33 -6.62
CA ARG A 101 -14.68 8.40 -6.68
C ARG A 101 -15.47 8.56 -5.39
N SER A 102 -16.23 9.64 -5.33
CA SER A 102 -17.42 9.74 -4.50
C SER A 102 -18.35 8.62 -4.95
N ALA A 103 -18.54 7.63 -4.08
CA ALA A 103 -19.65 6.68 -4.12
C ALA A 103 -20.26 6.66 -2.72
#